data_AF-A0A0K2ZM78-F1
#
_entry.id   AF-A0A0K2ZM78-F1
#
_cell.length_a   1.000
_cell.length_b   1.000
_cell.length_c   1.000
_cell.angle_alpha   90.00
_cell.angle_beta   90.00
_cell.angle_gamma   90.00
#
_symmetry.space_group_name_H-M   'P 1'
#
loop_
_entity.id
_entity.type
_entity.pdbx_description
1 polymer ?
#
loop_
_entity_poly.entity_id
_entity_poly.type
_entity_poly.pdbx_seq_one_letter_code
_entity_poly.pdbx_strand_id
1 'polypeptide(L)'
;MKKTYQLRIEGKHPDRLLDASKHDIRKYIRRERRKTLPAGADYWDFDTLFGAEEASAAVVPPAELLRSIDALVATGGTQFYVEIRSKPGKRTPRPQGDAAVADPFDD
;
A
#
# COMPACT_ATOMS: atom_id res chain seq x y z
N MET A 1 4.96 4.87 9.07
CA MET A 1 6.41 4.57 8.95
C MET A 1 6.96 5.30 7.73
N LYS A 2 8.20 5.77 7.77
CA LYS A 2 8.91 6.36 6.61
C LYS A 2 10.29 5.71 6.54
N LYS A 3 10.64 5.13 5.40
CA LYS A 3 11.91 4.40 5.24
C LYS A 3 12.34 4.28 3.79
N THR A 4 13.64 4.43 3.56
CA THR A 4 14.29 4.11 2.29
C THR A 4 15.00 2.77 2.43
N TYR A 5 14.79 1.88 1.47
CA TYR A 5 15.43 0.56 1.42
C TYR A 5 16.41 0.52 0.26
N GLN A 6 17.64 0.11 0.52
CA GLN A 6 18.63 -0.14 -0.52
C GLN A 6 18.60 -1.63 -0.88
N LEU A 7 18.43 -1.91 -2.17
CA LEU A 7 18.34 -3.26 -2.73
C LEU A 7 19.66 -3.77 -3.28
N ARG A 8 20.57 -2.87 -3.67
CA ARG A 8 21.93 -3.24 -4.07
C ARG A 8 22.92 -2.75 -3.03
N ILE A 9 23.34 -3.67 -2.16
CA ILE A 9 24.41 -3.47 -1.19
C ILE A 9 25.49 -4.50 -1.51
N GLU A 10 26.74 -4.06 -1.62
CA GLU A 10 27.88 -4.94 -1.87
C GLU A 10 27.94 -6.04 -0.80
N GLY A 11 28.03 -7.30 -1.25
CA GLY A 11 28.05 -8.47 -0.36
C GLY A 11 26.68 -8.96 0.14
N LYS A 12 25.55 -8.40 -0.31
CA LYS A 12 24.19 -8.89 0.03
C LYS A 12 23.36 -9.26 -1.18
N HIS A 13 22.55 -10.31 -1.05
CA HIS A 13 21.60 -10.71 -2.08
C HIS A 13 20.41 -9.73 -2.15
N PRO A 14 20.12 -9.17 -3.34
CA PRO A 14 19.03 -8.21 -3.53
C PRO A 14 17.66 -8.82 -3.16
N ASP A 15 17.44 -10.10 -3.45
CA ASP A 15 16.20 -10.80 -3.13
C ASP A 15 15.93 -10.86 -1.62
N ARG A 16 16.99 -11.05 -0.81
CA ARG A 16 16.86 -11.06 0.65
C ARG A 16 16.53 -9.68 1.20
N LEU A 17 17.10 -8.62 0.60
CA LEU A 17 16.79 -7.24 0.95
C LEU A 17 15.36 -6.88 0.57
N LEU A 18 14.91 -7.32 -0.60
CA LEU A 18 13.54 -7.18 -1.08
C LEU A 18 12.55 -7.87 -0.13
N ASP A 19 12.79 -9.14 0.20
CA ASP A 19 11.94 -9.91 1.11
C ASP A 19 11.86 -9.29 2.49
N ALA A 20 13.00 -8.84 3.04
CA ALA A 20 13.05 -8.17 4.34
C ALA A 20 12.23 -6.87 4.32
N SER A 21 12.33 -6.09 3.24
CA SER A 21 11.58 -4.84 3.08
C SER A 21 10.08 -5.08 2.95
N LYS A 22 9.66 -6.07 2.13
CA LYS A 22 8.25 -6.49 2.03
C LYS A 22 7.71 -7.00 3.36
N HIS A 23 8.52 -7.75 4.12
CA HIS A 23 8.13 -8.25 5.43
C HIS A 23 7.90 -7.10 6.42
N ASP A 24 8.79 -6.11 6.46
CA ASP A 24 8.68 -4.93 7.32
C ASP A 24 7.39 -4.14 7.03
N ILE A 25 7.10 -3.88 5.75
CA ILE A 25 5.86 -3.24 5.28
C ILE A 25 4.62 -4.01 5.74
N ARG A 26 4.57 -5.33 5.48
CA ARG A 26 3.44 -6.19 5.88
C ARG A 26 3.27 -6.21 7.40
N LYS A 27 4.38 -6.24 8.16
CA LYS A 27 4.38 -6.23 9.62
C LYS A 27 3.80 -4.92 10.15
N TYR A 28 4.15 -3.78 9.55
CA TYR A 28 3.59 -2.49 9.90
C TYR A 28 2.09 -2.40 9.63
N ILE A 29 1.64 -2.71 8.41
CA ILE A 29 0.21 -2.68 8.05
C ILE A 29 -0.59 -3.60 8.97
N ARG A 30 -0.11 -4.82 9.23
CA ARG A 30 -0.76 -5.77 10.15
C ARG A 30 -0.79 -5.26 11.59
N ARG A 31 0.23 -4.52 12.05
CA ARG A 31 0.23 -3.92 13.39
C ARG A 31 -0.84 -2.84 13.49
N GLU A 32 -0.93 -1.97 12.49
CA GLU A 32 -1.90 -0.88 12.49
C GLU A 32 -3.33 -1.41 12.39
N ARG A 33 -3.60 -2.40 11.52
CA ARG A 33 -4.92 -3.02 11.40
C ARG A 33 -5.39 -3.74 12.67
N ARG A 34 -4.47 -4.16 13.54
CA ARG A 34 -4.79 -4.79 14.83
C ARG A 34 -5.05 -3.77 15.95
N LYS A 35 -4.81 -2.48 15.72
CA LYS A 35 -5.14 -1.45 16.70
C LYS A 35 -6.66 -1.27 16.78
N THR A 36 -7.15 -0.98 17.98
CA THR A 36 -8.53 -0.59 18.19
C THR A 36 -8.86 0.59 17.30
N LEU A 37 -9.94 0.46 16.52
CA LEU A 37 -10.43 1.57 15.73
C LEU A 37 -10.97 2.67 16.66
N PRO A 38 -10.63 3.94 16.43
CA PRO A 38 -11.21 5.04 17.19
C PRO A 38 -12.73 5.12 16.92
N ALA A 39 -13.47 5.67 17.88
CA ALA A 39 -14.92 5.78 17.79
C ALA A 39 -15.35 6.50 16.50
N GLY A 40 -16.19 5.84 15.70
CA GLY A 40 -16.70 6.36 14.44
C GLY A 40 -15.79 6.16 13.22
N ALA A 41 -14.70 5.40 13.33
CA ALA A 41 -13.94 4.90 12.18
C ALA A 41 -14.36 3.45 11.87
N ASP A 42 -14.60 3.16 10.58
CA ASP A 42 -15.02 1.82 10.11
C ASP A 42 -13.82 0.96 9.71
N TYR A 43 -12.74 1.58 9.24
CA TYR A 43 -11.52 0.90 8.82
C TYR A 43 -10.27 1.77 9.03
N TRP A 44 -9.11 1.13 9.12
CA TRP A 44 -7.83 1.80 8.97
C TRP A 44 -7.52 1.98 7.49
N ASP A 45 -7.52 3.22 7.04
CA ASP A 45 -7.02 3.58 5.72
C ASP A 45 -5.52 3.85 5.79
N PHE A 46 -4.83 3.67 4.67
CA PHE A 46 -3.38 3.79 4.58
C PHE A 46 -3.00 4.67 3.41
N ASP A 47 -2.50 5.86 3.70
CA ASP A 47 -1.84 6.67 2.69
C ASP A 47 -0.44 6.13 2.50
N THR A 48 -0.23 5.42 1.39
CA THR A 48 1.07 4.87 1.02
C THR A 48 1.71 5.69 -0.08
N LEU A 49 2.91 6.20 0.17
CA LEU A 49 3.75 6.87 -0.82
C LEU A 49 4.90 5.92 -1.18
N PHE A 50 5.15 5.79 -2.48
CA PHE A 50 6.20 4.93 -3.02
C PHE A 50 6.91 5.61 -4.19
N GLY A 51 8.24 5.49 -4.25
CA GLY A 51 9.06 5.98 -5.34
C GLY A 51 10.47 5.42 -5.28
N ALA A 52 11.30 5.76 -6.26
CA ALA A 52 12.74 5.48 -6.20
C ALA A 52 13.40 6.25 -5.04
N GLU A 53 12.91 7.47 -4.78
CA GLU A 53 13.34 8.34 -3.70
C GLU A 53 12.16 9.15 -3.15
N GLU A 54 12.38 9.90 -2.07
CA GLU A 54 11.34 10.70 -1.42
C GLU A 54 10.77 11.78 -2.36
N ALA A 55 11.61 12.41 -3.18
CA ALA A 55 11.18 13.45 -4.13
C ALA A 55 10.33 12.91 -5.28
N SER A 56 10.56 11.66 -5.70
CA SER A 56 9.81 10.99 -6.76
C SER A 56 8.66 10.13 -6.23
N ALA A 57 8.35 10.23 -4.92
CA ALA A 57 7.37 9.36 -4.30
C ALA A 57 5.95 9.79 -4.66
N ALA A 58 5.18 8.86 -5.24
CA ALA A 58 3.79 9.07 -5.60
C ALA A 58 2.87 8.31 -4.65
N VAL A 59 1.64 8.80 -4.50
CA VAL A 59 0.61 8.09 -3.75
C VAL A 59 0.23 6.84 -4.53
N VAL A 60 0.41 5.69 -3.89
CA VAL A 60 0.02 4.38 -4.43
C VAL A 60 -1.01 3.74 -3.51
N PRO A 61 -1.96 2.95 -4.03
CA PRO A 61 -2.82 2.14 -3.19
C PRO A 61 -2.01 1.09 -2.41
N PRO A 62 -2.38 0.76 -1.15
CA PRO A 62 -1.67 -0.25 -0.36
C PRO A 62 -1.64 -1.64 -1.00
N ALA A 63 -2.67 -1.97 -1.80
CA ALA A 63 -2.75 -3.21 -2.56
C ALA A 63 -1.74 -3.25 -3.72
N GLU A 64 -1.39 -2.09 -4.28
CA GLU A 64 -0.46 -1.97 -5.40
C GLU A 64 0.98 -1.77 -4.93
N LEU A 65 1.21 -1.30 -3.70
CA LEU A 65 2.53 -1.04 -3.14
C LEU A 65 3.53 -2.19 -3.39
N LEU A 66 3.14 -3.44 -3.12
CA LEU A 66 4.02 -4.60 -3.34
C LEU A 66 4.33 -4.82 -4.83
N ARG A 67 3.33 -4.64 -5.71
CA ARG A 67 3.50 -4.74 -7.15
C ARG A 67 4.42 -3.63 -7.68
N SER A 68 4.28 -2.41 -7.17
CA SER A 68 5.14 -1.28 -7.55
C SER A 68 6.59 -1.48 -7.12
N ILE A 69 6.82 -2.07 -5.93
CA ILE A 69 8.16 -2.48 -5.50
C ILE A 69 8.74 -3.50 -6.49
N ASP A 70 7.98 -4.55 -6.83
CA ASP A 70 8.44 -5.59 -7.76
C ASP A 70 8.74 -5.04 -9.15
N ALA A 71 7.90 -4.14 -9.65
CA ALA A 71 8.14 -3.44 -10.92
C ALA A 71 9.43 -2.62 -10.87
N LEU A 72 9.66 -1.86 -9.80
CA LEU A 72 10.88 -1.07 -9.65
C LEU A 72 12.14 -1.96 -9.62
N VAL A 73 12.10 -3.07 -8.89
CA VAL A 73 13.21 -4.04 -8.86
C VAL A 73 13.46 -4.62 -10.25
N ALA A 74 12.40 -5.00 -10.97
CA ALA A 74 12.50 -5.53 -12.33
C ALA A 74 13.11 -4.52 -13.31
N THR A 75 12.87 -3.21 -13.12
CA THR A 75 13.51 -2.15 -13.91
C THR A 75 14.97 -1.88 -13.54
N GLY A 76 15.51 -2.57 -12.53
CA GLY A 76 16.88 -2.39 -12.06
C GLY A 76 17.05 -1.35 -10.95
N GLY A 77 15.96 -0.97 -10.27
CA GLY A 77 15.99 -0.06 -9.13
C GLY A 77 16.96 -0.54 -8.04
N THR A 78 17.89 0.32 -7.65
CA THR A 78 18.92 0.01 -6.65
C THR A 78 18.46 0.33 -5.22
N GLN A 79 17.43 1.16 -5.09
CA GLN A 79 16.81 1.55 -3.85
C GLN A 79 15.36 1.98 -4.09
N PHE A 80 14.58 2.08 -3.03
CA PHE A 80 13.24 2.65 -3.07
C PHE A 80 12.84 3.30 -1.75
N TYR A 81 11.94 4.26 -1.84
CA TYR A 81 11.33 4.94 -0.72
C TYR A 81 9.92 4.42 -0.47
N VAL A 82 9.58 4.19 0.80
CA VAL A 82 8.23 3.87 1.26
C VAL A 82 7.87 4.73 2.45
N GLU A 83 6.69 5.33 2.38
CA GLU A 83 6.03 5.95 3.50
C GLU A 83 4.60 5.44 3.63
N ILE A 84 4.20 5.07 4.84
CA ILE A 84 2.87 4.54 5.14
C ILE A 84 2.33 5.32 6.33
N ARG A 85 1.23 6.05 6.14
CA ARG A 85 0.52 6.76 7.21
C ARG A 85 -0.83 6.07 7.44
N SER A 86 -1.06 5.60 8.66
CA SER A 86 -2.37 5.09 9.06
C SER A 86 -3.30 6.25 9.40
N LYS A 87 -4.50 6.25 8.81
CA LYS A 87 -5.56 7.21 9.13
C LYS A 87 -6.87 6.49 9.38
N PRO A 88 -7.69 6.97 10.34
CA PRO A 88 -9.03 6.43 10.53
C PRO A 88 -9.90 6.79 9.32
N GLY A 89 -10.33 5.77 8.56
CA GLY A 89 -11.27 5.91 7.46
C GLY A 89 -12.71 5.76 7.95
N LYS A 90 -13.60 6.59 7.41
CA LYS A 90 -15.05 6.42 7.58
C LYS A 90 -15.63 5.95 6.25
N ARG A 91 -16.41 4.89 6.27
CA ARG A 91 -17.23 4.53 5.12
C ARG A 91 -18.39 5.52 5.09
N THR A 92 -18.30 6.53 4.24
CA THR A 92 -19.52 7.22 3.81
C THR A 92 -20.41 6.18 3.15
N PRO A 93 -21.68 6.02 3.59
CA PRO A 93 -22.63 5.22 2.86
C PRO A 93 -22.61 5.70 1.41
N ARG A 94 -22.42 4.79 0.46
CA ARG A 94 -22.64 5.12 -0.96
C ARG A 94 -24.03 5.77 -1.01
N PRO A 95 -24.18 7.02 -1.50
CA PRO A 95 -25.52 7.55 -1.72
C PRO A 95 -26.21 6.57 -2.64
N GLN A 96 -27.30 5.99 -2.14
CA GLN A 96 -28.14 5.06 -2.87
C GLN A 96 -28.73 5.84 -4.05
N GLY A 97 -28.11 5.72 -5.22
CA GLY A 97 -28.37 6.61 -6.34
C GLY A 97 -27.43 6.39 -7.51
N ASP A 98 -27.29 5.15 -7.96
CA ASP A 98 -27.13 4.90 -9.40
C ASP A 98 -27.86 3.59 -9.75
N ALA A 99 -28.79 3.74 -10.68
CA ALA A 99 -29.85 2.85 -11.17
C ALA A 99 -29.36 1.42 -11.51
N ALA A 100 -30.08 0.38 -11.11
CA ALA A 100 -31.13 -0.26 -11.91
C ALA A 100 -30.69 -0.61 -13.36
N VAL A 101 -30.30 -1.87 -13.55
CA VAL A 101 -30.70 -2.63 -14.73
C VAL A 101 -31.54 -3.79 -14.21
N ALA A 102 -32.86 -3.60 -14.27
CA ALA A 102 -33.79 -4.70 -14.30
C ALA A 102 -33.55 -5.44 -15.62
N ASP A 103 -33.24 -6.72 -15.57
CA ASP A 103 -33.35 -7.60 -16.73
C ASP A 103 -34.84 -7.74 -17.07
N PRO A 104 -35.31 -7.29 -18.24
CA PRO A 104 -36.65 -7.59 -18.73
C PRO A 104 -36.53 -8.74 -19.72
N PHE A 105 -36.45 -9.97 -19.22
CA PHE A 105 -36.68 -11.17 -20.04
C PHE A 105 -37.59 -12.11 -19.27
N ASP A 106 -38.87 -11.80 -19.38
CA ASP A 106 -40.00 -12.72 -19.28
C ASP A 106 -40.27 -13.19 -20.71
N ASP A 107 -39.97 -14.46 -21.03
CA ASP A 107 -40.70 -15.34 -21.96
C ASP A 107 -40.29 -16.81 -21.70
#